data_AF-A0A358NAQ6-F1
#
_entry.id   AF-A0A358NAQ6-F1
#
_cell.length_a   1.000
_cell.length_b   1.000
_cell.length_c   1.000
_cell.angle_alpha   90.00
_cell.angle_beta   90.00
_cell.angle_gamma   90.00
#
_symmetry.space_group_name_H-M   'P 1'
#
loop_
_entity.id
_entity.type
_entity.pdbx_description
1 polymer ?
#
loop_
_entity_poly.entity_id
_entity_poly.type
_entity_poly.pdbx_seq_one_letter_code
_entity_poly.pdbx_strand_id
1 'polypeptide(L)'
;MPTTGLGEGVSKSAVAPVVLLVIGIVSVLGMIIGLKLNAFMALIISALIVSLGVGWVDGEDAGSRMSAVVQGFGGAAGGIGIVIAMAAIIGKCMLDSGAADRIVRSAIHVTGEKKASFGLMLSGFVLAIPVFFDTVFYLLVPLARSLYRRTNKNY
;
A
#
# COMPACT_ATOMS: atom_id res chain seq x y z
N MET A 1 -21.00 -49.63 -12.12
CA MET A 1 -20.10 -49.15 -11.05
C MET A 1 -18.66 -49.28 -11.56
N PRO A 2 -17.71 -48.37 -11.25
CA PRO A 2 -17.81 -47.18 -10.40
C PRO A 2 -17.48 -45.86 -11.14
N THR A 3 -18.05 -44.81 -10.57
CA THR A 3 -17.69 -43.38 -10.64
C THR A 3 -16.25 -43.14 -10.20
N THR A 4 -15.47 -42.26 -10.86
CA THR A 4 -14.41 -41.39 -10.27
C THR A 4 -13.76 -40.56 -11.39
N GLY A 5 -13.77 -39.23 -11.30
CA GLY A 5 -12.93 -38.38 -12.16
C GLY A 5 -13.30 -36.89 -12.27
N LEU A 6 -14.54 -36.50 -11.93
CA LEU A 6 -15.01 -35.10 -12.06
C LEU A 6 -14.81 -34.26 -10.78
N GLY A 7 -13.67 -34.43 -10.08
CA GLY A 7 -13.40 -33.73 -8.81
C GLY A 7 -11.99 -33.18 -8.61
N GLU A 8 -11.00 -33.59 -9.40
CA GLU A 8 -9.59 -33.23 -9.13
C GLU A 8 -9.09 -32.00 -9.91
N GLY A 9 -9.83 -31.55 -10.94
CA GLY A 9 -9.45 -30.39 -11.77
C GLY A 9 -9.87 -29.04 -11.22
N VAL A 10 -10.79 -28.99 -10.25
CA VAL A 10 -11.33 -27.71 -9.70
C VAL A 10 -10.66 -27.35 -8.37
N SER A 11 -10.22 -28.35 -7.58
CA SER A 11 -9.61 -28.10 -6.27
C SER A 11 -8.11 -27.73 -6.32
N LYS A 12 -7.40 -27.96 -7.43
CA LYS A 12 -5.99 -27.52 -7.57
C LYS A 12 -5.88 -26.10 -8.14
N SER A 13 -6.78 -25.71 -9.04
CA SER A 13 -6.71 -24.44 -9.77
C SER A 13 -7.11 -23.20 -8.95
N ALA A 14 -7.96 -23.36 -7.92
CA ALA A 14 -8.31 -22.26 -7.01
C ALA A 14 -7.38 -22.18 -5.79
N VAL A 15 -6.81 -23.30 -5.36
CA VAL A 15 -6.01 -23.36 -4.12
C VAL A 15 -4.58 -22.86 -4.35
N ALA A 16 -3.98 -23.17 -5.51
CA ALA A 16 -2.65 -22.68 -5.88
C ALA A 16 -2.50 -21.14 -5.81
N PRO A 17 -3.38 -20.32 -6.43
CA PRO A 17 -3.26 -18.86 -6.38
C PRO A 17 -3.54 -18.29 -4.98
N VAL A 18 -4.45 -18.90 -4.20
CA VAL A 18 -4.75 -18.47 -2.83
C VAL A 18 -3.56 -18.74 -1.90
N VAL A 19 -2.90 -19.89 -2.03
CA VAL A 19 -1.69 -20.23 -1.24
C VAL A 19 -0.55 -19.25 -1.57
N LEU A 20 -0.34 -18.94 -2.84
CA LEU A 20 0.66 -17.95 -3.28
C LEU A 20 0.37 -16.55 -2.77
N LEU A 21 -0.90 -16.13 -2.78
CA LEU A 21 -1.36 -14.87 -2.20
C LEU A 21 -1.07 -14.81 -0.69
N VAL A 22 -1.39 -15.88 0.04
CA VAL A 22 -1.13 -15.95 1.49
C VAL A 22 0.37 -15.89 1.77
N ILE A 23 1.20 -16.61 1.01
CA ILE A 23 2.66 -16.55 1.12
C ILE A 23 3.17 -15.12 0.86
N GLY A 24 2.64 -14.44 -0.16
CA GLY A 24 2.99 -13.06 -0.46
C GLY A 24 2.63 -12.09 0.65
N ILE A 25 1.42 -12.18 1.20
CA ILE A 25 0.97 -11.36 2.33
C ILE A 25 1.86 -11.61 3.56
N VAL A 26 2.15 -12.87 3.87
CA VAL A 26 3.01 -13.23 5.00
C VAL A 26 4.44 -12.72 4.80
N SER A 27 4.98 -12.82 3.58
CA SER A 27 6.31 -12.31 3.24
C SER A 27 6.39 -10.79 3.42
N VAL A 28 5.44 -10.03 2.84
CA VAL A 28 5.37 -8.56 2.97
C VAL A 28 5.23 -8.16 4.43
N LEU A 29 4.26 -8.73 5.15
CA LEU A 29 4.03 -8.39 6.56
C LEU A 29 5.21 -8.80 7.44
N GLY A 30 5.84 -9.95 7.18
CA GLY A 30 7.02 -10.42 7.88
C GLY A 30 8.21 -9.47 7.67
N MET A 31 8.41 -8.98 6.45
CA MET A 31 9.51 -8.09 6.12
C MET A 31 9.30 -6.66 6.67
N ILE A 32 8.06 -6.17 6.70
CA ILE A 32 7.72 -4.88 7.31
C ILE A 32 7.81 -4.94 8.84
N ILE A 33 7.20 -5.96 9.46
CA ILE A 33 7.05 -6.02 10.93
C ILE A 33 8.31 -6.59 11.60
N GLY A 34 8.95 -7.60 11.00
CA GLY A 34 10.11 -8.29 11.56
C GLY A 34 11.44 -7.61 11.23
N LEU A 35 11.68 -7.33 9.94
CA LEU A 35 12.94 -6.76 9.45
C LEU A 35 12.99 -5.22 9.49
N LYS A 36 11.89 -4.55 9.85
CA LYS A 36 11.77 -3.06 9.89
C LYS A 36 12.24 -2.39 8.58
N LEU A 37 12.01 -3.03 7.44
CA LEU A 37 12.35 -2.45 6.15
C LEU A 37 11.30 -1.44 5.71
N ASN A 38 11.73 -0.37 5.03
CA ASN A 38 10.84 0.61 4.43
C ASN A 38 9.83 -0.09 3.51
N ALA A 39 8.54 0.27 3.61
CA ALA A 39 7.44 -0.42 2.91
C ALA A 39 7.70 -0.61 1.41
N PHE A 40 8.30 0.40 0.76
CA PHE A 40 8.69 0.32 -0.64
C PHE A 40 9.71 -0.81 -0.92
N MET A 41 10.78 -0.88 -0.12
CA MET A 41 11.79 -1.94 -0.24
C MET A 41 11.22 -3.31 0.11
N ALA A 42 10.37 -3.39 1.13
CA ALA A 42 9.72 -4.63 1.53
C ALA A 42 8.79 -5.16 0.42
N LEU A 43 8.07 -4.29 -0.29
CA LEU A 43 7.20 -4.68 -1.41
C LEU A 43 7.99 -5.23 -2.60
N ILE A 44 9.08 -4.57 -3.01
CA ILE A 44 9.93 -5.05 -4.12
C ILE A 44 10.54 -6.41 -3.78
N ILE A 45 11.14 -6.55 -2.59
CA ILE A 45 11.78 -7.80 -2.18
C ILE A 45 10.75 -8.92 -2.04
N SER A 46 9.58 -8.64 -1.47
CA SER A 46 8.51 -9.64 -1.36
C SER A 46 7.98 -10.07 -2.71
N ALA A 47 7.82 -9.14 -3.66
CA ALA A 47 7.40 -9.46 -5.02
C ALA A 47 8.43 -10.35 -5.73
N LEU A 48 9.73 -10.12 -5.52
CA LEU A 48 10.80 -10.99 -6.00
C LEU A 48 10.74 -12.38 -5.35
N ILE A 49 10.53 -12.46 -4.04
CA ILE A 49 10.41 -13.73 -3.30
C ILE A 49 9.20 -14.53 -3.79
N VAL A 50 8.04 -13.89 -3.95
CA VAL A 50 6.83 -14.54 -4.49
C VAL A 50 7.05 -14.96 -5.94
N SER A 51 7.68 -14.12 -6.75
CA SER A 51 8.03 -14.44 -8.15
C SER A 51 8.99 -15.63 -8.25
N LEU A 52 9.89 -15.84 -7.28
CA LEU A 52 10.71 -17.06 -7.21
C LEU A 52 9.89 -18.27 -6.73
N GLY A 53 8.99 -18.08 -5.75
CA GLY A 53 8.16 -19.14 -5.18
C GLY A 53 7.14 -19.74 -6.15
N VAL A 54 6.54 -18.92 -7.02
CA VAL A 54 5.67 -19.39 -8.11
C VAL A 54 6.48 -20.26 -9.13
N GLY A 55 7.82 -20.18 -9.12
CA GLY A 55 8.72 -20.81 -10.11
C GLY A 55 8.87 -22.30 -9.87
N TRP A 56 8.70 -22.67 -8.61
CA TRP A 56 8.68 -24.05 -8.15
C TRP A 56 7.36 -24.77 -8.42
N VAL A 57 6.28 -24.04 -8.78
CA VAL A 57 4.93 -24.59 -8.94
C VAL A 57 4.54 -24.79 -10.41
N ASP A 58 4.71 -23.78 -11.28
CA ASP A 58 4.16 -23.81 -12.65
C ASP A 58 5.21 -23.94 -13.77
N GLY A 59 6.52 -23.92 -13.47
CA GLY A 59 7.57 -24.11 -14.49
C GLY A 59 7.60 -23.07 -15.62
N GLU A 60 6.85 -21.97 -15.50
CA GLU A 60 6.82 -20.87 -16.47
C GLU A 60 8.13 -20.10 -16.52
N ASP A 61 8.45 -19.58 -17.72
CA ASP A 61 9.64 -18.79 -18.03
C ASP A 61 9.83 -17.62 -17.06
N ALA A 62 11.04 -17.53 -16.49
CA ALA A 62 11.41 -16.49 -15.51
C ALA A 62 11.11 -15.06 -16.00
N GLY A 63 11.18 -14.84 -17.32
CA GLY A 63 10.91 -13.55 -17.95
C GLY A 63 9.45 -13.08 -17.85
N SER A 64 8.48 -13.98 -18.03
CA SER A 64 7.04 -13.65 -17.95
C SER A 64 6.65 -13.16 -16.56
N ARG A 65 7.25 -13.76 -15.53
CA ARG A 65 6.91 -13.56 -14.12
C ARG A 65 7.49 -12.26 -13.58
N MET A 66 8.68 -11.92 -14.02
CA MET A 66 9.29 -10.62 -13.71
C MET A 66 8.53 -9.48 -14.40
N SER A 67 8.06 -9.72 -15.64
CA SER A 67 7.17 -8.78 -16.33
C SER A 67 5.87 -8.55 -15.55
N ALA A 68 5.22 -9.60 -15.05
CA ALA A 68 3.99 -9.46 -14.25
C ALA A 68 4.17 -8.62 -12.97
N VAL A 69 5.28 -8.80 -12.25
CA VAL A 69 5.62 -7.97 -11.08
C VAL A 69 5.84 -6.51 -11.49
N VAL A 70 6.62 -6.28 -12.54
CA VAL A 70 6.89 -4.93 -13.06
C VAL A 70 5.62 -4.27 -13.56
N GLN A 71 4.70 -5.02 -14.16
CA GLN A 71 3.45 -4.51 -14.70
C GLN A 71 2.43 -4.19 -13.60
N GLY A 72 2.33 -5.02 -12.56
CA GLY A 72 1.51 -4.73 -11.38
C GLY A 72 2.02 -3.53 -10.58
N PHE A 73 3.33 -3.48 -10.32
CA PHE A 73 3.96 -2.34 -9.66
C PHE A 73 3.87 -1.08 -10.53
N GLY A 74 4.19 -1.20 -11.82
CA GLY A 74 4.21 -0.10 -12.78
C GLY A 74 2.82 0.48 -13.05
N GLY A 75 1.76 -0.34 -13.03
CA GLY A 75 0.38 0.12 -13.11
C GLY A 75 -0.01 0.98 -11.91
N ALA A 76 0.30 0.51 -10.69
CA ALA A 76 0.04 1.27 -9.47
C ALA A 76 0.89 2.55 -9.42
N ALA A 77 2.20 2.44 -9.64
CA ALA A 77 3.13 3.57 -9.65
C ALA A 77 2.80 4.56 -10.78
N GLY A 78 2.34 4.10 -11.94
CA GLY A 78 1.89 4.96 -13.02
C GLY A 78 0.61 5.72 -12.69
N GLY A 79 -0.34 5.07 -12.00
CA GLY A 79 -1.63 5.68 -11.64
C GLY A 79 -1.51 6.85 -10.67
N ILE A 80 -0.63 6.76 -9.66
CA ILE A 80 -0.45 7.82 -8.64
C ILE A 80 0.86 8.59 -8.77
N GLY A 81 1.84 8.08 -9.52
CA GLY A 81 3.21 8.62 -9.54
C GLY A 81 3.30 10.04 -10.11
N ILE A 82 2.57 10.32 -11.19
CA ILE A 82 2.55 11.67 -11.78
C ILE A 82 1.92 12.67 -10.81
N VAL A 83 0.82 12.29 -10.16
CA VAL A 83 0.12 13.14 -9.18
C VAL A 83 1.03 13.45 -7.99
N ILE A 84 1.73 12.46 -7.46
CA ILE A 84 2.68 12.63 -6.34
C ILE A 84 3.87 13.49 -6.75
N ALA A 85 4.45 13.26 -7.93
CA ALA A 85 5.58 14.04 -8.43
C ALA A 85 5.22 15.52 -8.61
N MET A 86 4.05 15.81 -9.20
CA MET A 86 3.55 17.18 -9.34
C MET A 86 3.27 17.82 -7.98
N ALA A 87 2.63 17.09 -7.05
CA ALA A 87 2.40 17.60 -5.69
C ALA A 87 3.71 17.94 -4.97
N ALA A 88 4.74 17.11 -5.11
CA ALA A 88 6.05 17.36 -4.52
C ALA A 88 6.72 18.60 -5.12
N ILE A 89 6.69 18.77 -6.45
CA ILE A 89 7.26 19.94 -7.14
C ILE A 89 6.53 21.21 -6.71
N ILE A 90 5.20 21.22 -6.75
CA ILE A 90 4.38 22.37 -6.33
C ILE A 90 4.62 22.70 -4.86
N GLY A 91 4.64 21.69 -3.99
CA GLY A 91 4.92 21.87 -2.56
C GLY A 91 6.29 22.48 -2.31
N LYS A 92 7.33 21.99 -2.99
CA LYS A 92 8.70 22.51 -2.88
C LYS A 92 8.80 23.95 -3.39
N CYS A 93 8.19 24.27 -4.53
CA CYS A 93 8.11 25.64 -5.03
C CYS A 93 7.34 26.57 -4.09
N MET A 94 6.27 26.10 -3.46
CA MET A 94 5.47 26.87 -2.49
C MET A 94 6.26 27.16 -1.20
N LEU A 95 7.07 26.21 -0.74
CA LEU A 95 7.97 26.38 0.39
C LEU A 95 9.11 27.35 0.07
N ASP A 96 9.78 27.16 -1.08
CA ASP A 96 10.91 28.02 -1.48
C ASP A 96 10.49 29.48 -1.72
N SER A 97 9.28 29.71 -2.23
CA SER A 97 8.76 31.06 -2.52
C SER A 97 8.23 31.81 -1.28
N GLY A 98 8.16 31.15 -0.12
CA GLY A 98 7.51 31.70 1.08
C GLY A 98 6.00 31.89 0.92
N ALA A 99 5.41 31.42 -0.19
CA ALA A 99 3.98 31.44 -0.40
C ALA A 99 3.25 30.59 0.64
N ALA A 100 3.86 29.45 1.05
CA ALA A 100 3.35 28.62 2.14
C ALA A 100 3.18 29.42 3.44
N ASP A 101 4.21 30.18 3.86
CA ASP A 101 4.15 31.02 5.06
C ASP A 101 3.09 32.12 4.97
N ARG A 102 2.94 32.72 3.78
CA ARG A 102 1.89 33.73 3.52
C ARG A 102 0.49 33.12 3.63
N ILE A 103 0.29 31.91 3.09
CA ILE A 103 -0.98 31.18 3.18
C ILE A 103 -1.27 30.83 4.63
N VAL A 104 -0.29 30.30 5.37
CA VAL A 104 -0.44 29.96 6.79
C VAL A 104 -0.80 31.18 7.63
N ARG A 105 -0.08 32.30 7.48
CA ARG A 105 -0.41 33.56 8.19
C ARG A 105 -1.80 34.08 7.85
N SER A 106 -2.20 34.04 6.59
CA SER A 106 -3.54 34.50 6.17
C SER A 106 -4.64 33.57 6.70
N ALA A 107 -4.41 32.26 6.69
CA ALA A 107 -5.34 31.27 7.25
C ALA A 107 -5.49 31.40 8.78
N ILE A 108 -4.40 31.66 9.51
CA ILE A 108 -4.43 31.94 10.95
C ILE A 108 -5.23 33.22 11.23
N HIS A 109 -5.09 34.25 10.40
CA HIS A 109 -5.82 35.51 10.55
C HIS A 109 -7.33 35.32 10.35
N VAL A 110 -7.75 34.51 9.37
CA VAL A 110 -9.17 34.26 9.07
C VAL A 110 -9.81 33.29 10.06
N THR A 111 -9.09 32.23 10.46
CA THR A 111 -9.63 31.18 11.35
C THR A 111 -9.49 31.56 12.83
N GLY A 112 -8.65 32.54 13.14
CA GLY A 112 -8.23 32.93 14.48
C GLY A 112 -7.15 32.01 15.04
N GLU A 113 -6.16 32.59 15.74
CA GLU A 113 -5.04 31.84 16.35
C GLU A 113 -5.49 30.65 17.20
N LYS A 114 -6.65 30.75 17.87
CA LYS A 114 -7.22 29.68 18.71
C LYS A 114 -7.76 28.47 17.94
N LYS A 115 -8.08 28.58 16.63
CA LYS A 115 -8.69 27.49 15.83
C LYS A 115 -7.92 27.12 14.57
N ALA A 116 -6.78 27.76 14.30
CA ALA A 116 -5.94 27.46 13.14
C ALA A 116 -5.56 25.96 13.05
N SER A 117 -5.25 25.33 14.18
CA SER A 117 -4.95 23.88 14.24
C SER A 117 -6.14 23.01 13.80
N PHE A 118 -7.37 23.39 14.15
CA PHE A 118 -8.57 22.67 13.74
C PHE A 118 -8.87 22.84 12.24
N GLY A 119 -8.63 24.03 11.68
CA GLY A 119 -8.76 24.27 10.25
C GLY A 119 -7.76 23.48 9.39
N LEU A 120 -6.52 23.38 9.86
CA LEU A 120 -5.47 22.56 9.25
C LEU A 120 -5.78 21.05 9.33
N MET A 121 -6.35 20.61 10.45
CA MET A 121 -6.78 19.23 10.63
C MET A 121 -7.96 18.88 9.70
N LEU A 122 -8.93 19.78 9.56
CA LEU A 122 -10.10 19.56 8.69
C LEU A 122 -9.72 19.60 7.20
N SER A 123 -8.87 20.53 6.77
CA SER A 123 -8.41 20.60 5.37
C SER A 123 -7.54 19.40 5.00
N GLY A 124 -6.64 18.97 5.90
CA GLY A 124 -5.87 17.75 5.75
C GLY A 124 -6.75 16.51 5.67
N PHE A 125 -7.84 16.46 6.46
CA PHE A 125 -8.81 15.37 6.41
C PHE A 125 -9.54 15.31 5.07
N VAL A 126 -10.03 16.44 4.55
CA VAL A 126 -10.72 16.48 3.24
C VAL A 126 -9.79 16.11 2.09
N LEU A 127 -8.52 16.55 2.14
CA LEU A 127 -7.51 16.20 1.11
C LEU A 127 -7.06 14.73 1.19
N ALA A 128 -7.10 14.11 2.38
CA ALA A 128 -6.73 12.70 2.56
C ALA A 128 -7.78 11.73 1.99
N ILE A 129 -9.07 12.12 1.97
CA ILE A 129 -10.17 11.28 1.46
C ILE A 129 -10.00 10.88 -0.02
N PRO A 130 -9.79 11.80 -0.97
CA PRO A 130 -9.74 11.42 -2.38
C PRO A 130 -8.41 10.80 -2.84
N VAL A 131 -7.28 11.20 -2.25
CA VAL A 131 -5.94 10.82 -2.76
C VAL A 131 -5.37 9.60 -2.04
N PHE A 132 -5.70 9.44 -0.77
CA PHE A 132 -5.01 8.51 0.11
C PHE A 132 -5.94 7.55 0.84
N PHE A 133 -7.27 7.61 0.67
CA PHE A 133 -8.15 6.72 1.43
C PHE A 133 -7.83 5.25 1.16
N ASP A 134 -7.63 4.84 -0.10
CA ASP A 134 -7.34 3.45 -0.44
C ASP A 134 -5.99 2.98 0.13
N THR A 135 -4.93 3.78 -0.06
CA THR A 135 -3.58 3.49 0.43
C THR A 135 -3.43 3.62 1.95
N VAL A 136 -4.09 4.59 2.59
CA VAL A 136 -4.16 4.76 4.06
C VAL A 136 -4.99 3.67 4.68
N PHE A 137 -6.09 3.24 4.06
CA PHE A 137 -6.84 2.07 4.51
C PHE A 137 -5.93 0.84 4.51
N TYR A 138 -5.15 0.64 3.45
CA TYR A 138 -4.16 -0.43 3.36
C TYR A 138 -3.05 -0.35 4.42
N LEU A 139 -2.65 0.86 4.84
CA LEU A 139 -1.71 1.09 5.95
C LEU A 139 -2.36 0.96 7.34
N LEU A 140 -3.64 1.30 7.46
CA LEU A 140 -4.42 1.19 8.68
C LEU A 140 -4.76 -0.25 9.00
N VAL A 141 -4.95 -1.15 8.03
CA VAL A 141 -5.15 -2.59 8.27
C VAL A 141 -4.03 -3.22 9.11
N PRO A 142 -2.73 -3.11 8.76
CA PRO A 142 -1.65 -3.65 9.58
C PRO A 142 -1.49 -2.89 10.90
N LEU A 143 -1.68 -1.56 10.91
CA LEU A 143 -1.63 -0.75 12.13
C LEU A 143 -2.74 -1.10 13.13
N ALA A 144 -3.98 -1.24 12.67
CA ALA A 144 -5.13 -1.64 13.47
C ALA A 144 -4.93 -3.05 14.04
N ARG A 145 -4.39 -3.99 13.26
CA ARG A 145 -4.01 -5.31 13.77
C ARG A 145 -2.92 -5.23 14.83
N SER A 146 -1.94 -4.32 14.65
CA SER A 146 -0.86 -4.10 15.62
C SER A 146 -1.36 -3.45 16.92
N LEU A 147 -2.32 -2.51 16.82
CA LEU A 147 -2.97 -1.88 17.96
C LEU A 147 -3.86 -2.87 18.70
N TYR A 148 -4.65 -3.68 17.99
CA TYR A 148 -5.44 -4.75 18.58
C TYR A 148 -4.56 -5.74 19.36
N ARG A 149 -3.44 -6.16 18.75
CA ARG A 149 -2.48 -7.07 19.37
C ARG A 149 -1.75 -6.47 20.56
N ARG A 150 -1.63 -5.14 20.65
CA ARG A 150 -1.11 -4.42 21.83
C ARG A 150 -2.17 -4.08 22.86
N THR A 151 -3.43 -3.92 22.47
CA THR A 151 -4.50 -3.49 23.37
C THR A 151 -5.16 -4.65 24.10
N ASN A 152 -5.10 -5.89 23.55
CA ASN A 152 -5.58 -7.14 24.17
C ASN A 152 -6.80 -6.99 25.10
N LYS A 153 -7.74 -6.11 24.71
CA LYS A 153 -9.00 -5.92 25.38
C LYS A 153 -10.05 -6.35 24.40
N ASN A 154 -10.34 -7.64 24.50
CA ASN A 154 -11.65 -8.19 24.18
C ASN A 154 -12.68 -7.33 24.92
N TYR A 155 -13.59 -6.73 24.18
CA TYR A 155 -14.99 -6.81 24.58
C TYR A 155 -15.64 -7.83 23.65
#